data_AF-A0A914ZZS7-F1
#
_entry.id   AF-A0A914ZZS7-F1
#
_cell.length_a   1.000
_cell.length_b   1.000
_cell.length_c   1.000
_cell.angle_alpha   90.00
_cell.angle_beta   90.00
_cell.angle_gamma   90.00
#
_symmetry.space_group_name_H-M   'P 1'
#
loop_
_entity.id
_entity.type
_entity.pdbx_description
1 polymer ?
#
loop_
_entity_poly.entity_id
_entity_poly.type
_entity_poly.pdbx_seq_one_letter_code
_entity_poly.pdbx_strand_id
1 'polypeptide(L)'
;MFVANGRGRALMFFYFAGPLGSGFGYMFGSYANSLLNGWQWALRLTPVFGTICVVLVILIIREPERGEAETATGATAANRIEATSYWSDIVALLQTRTYVSATIAFTAVIFSMMSLSWWGPMSVCLAFAMNNKLNSTDDINKQTQAQYVSLALMCFQIITQAFHETMNVLRLTFYL
;
A
#
# COMPACT_ATOMS: atom_id res chain seq x y z
N MET A 1 -5.55 13.05 24.16
CA MET A 1 -4.11 12.83 24.42
C MET A 1 -3.76 11.35 24.25
N PHE A 2 -3.16 10.94 23.13
CA PHE A 2 -2.56 9.61 23.07
C PHE A 2 -1.14 9.69 23.65
N VAL A 3 -1.00 9.31 24.93
CA VAL A 3 0.26 8.90 25.56
C VAL A 3 1.02 8.04 24.55
N ALA A 4 2.33 8.22 24.39
CA ALA A 4 3.17 7.66 23.32
C ALA A 4 2.85 6.21 22.88
N ASN A 5 2.39 5.35 23.79
CA ASN A 5 1.94 3.97 23.52
C ASN A 5 0.64 3.84 22.69
N GLY A 6 -0.28 4.81 22.75
CA GLY A 6 -1.54 4.81 22.01
C GLY A 6 -1.40 5.21 20.55
N ARG A 7 -0.46 6.13 20.23
CA ARG A 7 -0.18 6.56 18.84
C ARG A 7 0.38 5.41 18.00
N GLY A 8 1.35 4.66 18.54
CA GLY A 8 1.92 3.50 17.86
C GLY A 8 0.88 2.43 17.57
N ARG A 9 0.00 2.11 18.54
CA ARG A 9 -1.10 1.15 18.34
C ARG A 9 -2.10 1.62 17.28
N ALA A 10 -2.48 2.90 17.29
CA ALA A 10 -3.36 3.46 16.27
C ALA A 10 -2.74 3.41 14.86
N LEU A 11 -1.43 3.72 14.75
CA LEU A 11 -0.69 3.61 13.49
C LEU A 11 -0.59 2.15 13.00
N MET A 12 -0.34 1.19 13.90
CA MET A 12 -0.31 -0.23 13.55
C MET A 12 -1.66 -0.71 13.00
N PHE A 13 -2.78 -0.34 13.64
CA PHE A 13 -4.12 -0.64 13.11
C PHE A 13 -4.37 0.02 11.75
N PHE A 14 -3.88 1.25 11.56
CA PHE A 14 -4.00 1.94 10.28
C PHE A 14 -3.18 1.26 9.17
N TYR A 15 -1.93 0.88 9.44
CA TYR A 15 -1.09 0.17 8.46
C TYR A 15 -1.62 -1.23 8.16
N PHE A 16 -2.21 -1.90 9.14
CA PHE A 16 -2.89 -3.18 8.96
C PHE A 16 -4.16 -3.09 8.09
N ALA A 17 -4.75 -1.91 7.94
CA ALA A 17 -5.92 -1.74 7.07
C ALA A 17 -5.58 -1.94 5.59
N GLY A 18 -4.34 -1.71 5.16
CA GLY A 18 -3.94 -1.87 3.77
C GLY A 18 -3.97 -3.33 3.27
N PRO A 19 -3.31 -4.30 3.95
CA PRO A 19 -3.42 -5.71 3.59
C PRO A 19 -4.85 -6.24 3.72
N LEU A 20 -5.59 -5.82 4.74
CA LEU A 20 -6.99 -6.20 4.90
C LEU A 20 -7.88 -5.69 3.76
N GLY A 21 -7.74 -4.42 3.38
CA GLY A 21 -8.54 -3.78 2.33
C GLY A 21 -8.35 -4.44 0.97
N SER A 22 -7.11 -4.76 0.61
CA SER A 22 -6.82 -5.47 -0.64
C SER A 22 -7.42 -6.88 -0.65
N GLY A 23 -7.31 -7.63 0.45
CA GLY A 23 -7.94 -8.95 0.60
C GLY A 23 -9.46 -8.93 0.43
N PHE A 24 -10.14 -7.99 1.10
CA PHE A 24 -11.58 -7.80 0.92
C PHE A 24 -11.94 -7.42 -0.52
N GLY A 25 -11.14 -6.59 -1.18
CA GLY A 25 -11.34 -6.22 -2.59
C GLY A 25 -11.39 -7.42 -3.53
N TYR A 26 -10.48 -8.40 -3.35
CA TYR A 26 -10.48 -9.61 -4.16
C TYR A 26 -11.65 -10.55 -3.83
N MET A 27 -12.01 -10.69 -2.55
CA MET A 27 -13.16 -11.50 -2.13
C MET A 27 -14.47 -10.97 -2.71
N PHE A 28 -14.75 -9.67 -2.51
CA PHE A 28 -15.97 -9.05 -3.02
C PHE A 28 -15.97 -8.94 -4.55
N GLY A 29 -14.80 -8.70 -5.18
CA GLY A 29 -14.67 -8.68 -6.64
C GLY A 29 -14.95 -10.04 -7.28
N SER A 30 -14.44 -11.12 -6.69
CA SER A 30 -14.71 -12.49 -7.17
C SER A 30 -16.18 -12.89 -6.97
N TYR A 31 -16.76 -12.54 -5.83
CA TYR A 31 -18.18 -12.79 -5.51
C TYR A 31 -19.13 -12.01 -6.42
N ALA A 32 -18.81 -10.75 -6.74
CA ALA A 32 -19.60 -9.94 -7.68
C ALA A 32 -19.56 -10.53 -9.10
N ASN A 33 -18.40 -11.04 -9.53
CA ASN A 33 -18.25 -11.65 -10.85
C ASN A 33 -19.03 -12.97 -10.98
N SER A 34 -19.07 -13.80 -9.93
CA SER A 34 -19.78 -15.09 -9.96
C SER A 34 -21.31 -14.95 -9.89
N LEU A 35 -21.83 -13.95 -9.16
CA LEU A 35 -23.27 -13.74 -9.03
C LEU A 35 -23.89 -12.97 -10.20
N LEU A 36 -23.20 -11.94 -10.69
CA LEU A 36 -23.79 -10.97 -11.63
C LEU A 36 -23.23 -11.12 -13.06
N ASN A 37 -22.41 -12.14 -13.32
CA ASN A 37 -21.82 -12.48 -14.63
C ASN A 37 -21.25 -11.26 -15.39
N GLY A 38 -20.59 -10.34 -14.66
CA GLY A 38 -20.08 -9.11 -15.25
C GLY A 38 -19.07 -8.39 -14.37
N TRP A 39 -17.90 -8.08 -14.94
CA TRP A 39 -16.83 -7.32 -14.29
C TRP A 39 -17.24 -5.88 -13.94
N GLN A 40 -18.22 -5.33 -14.67
CA GLN A 40 -18.71 -3.97 -14.45
C GLN A 40 -19.38 -3.83 -13.07
N TRP A 41 -19.98 -4.90 -12.56
CA TRP A 41 -20.62 -4.89 -11.24
C TRP A 41 -19.60 -4.83 -10.10
N ALA A 42 -18.41 -5.42 -10.27
CA ALA A 42 -17.31 -5.23 -9.33
C ALA A 42 -16.86 -3.75 -9.28
N LEU A 43 -16.79 -3.06 -10.43
CA LEU A 43 -16.43 -1.63 -10.46
C LEU A 43 -17.48 -0.73 -9.83
N ARG A 44 -18.78 -1.06 -9.98
CA ARG A 44 -19.87 -0.31 -9.36
C ARG A 44 -19.95 -0.51 -7.85
N LEU A 45 -19.40 -1.61 -7.33
CA LEU A 45 -19.39 -1.92 -5.90
C LEU A 45 -18.39 -1.04 -5.12
N THR A 46 -17.26 -0.70 -5.74
CA THR A 46 -16.21 0.15 -5.14
C THR A 46 -16.71 1.53 -4.66
N PRO A 47 -17.45 2.34 -5.45
CA PRO A 47 -17.97 3.61 -4.98
C PRO A 47 -19.07 3.45 -3.91
N VAL A 48 -19.81 2.33 -3.90
CA VAL A 48 -20.80 2.05 -2.85
C VAL A 48 -20.10 1.83 -1.50
N PHE A 49 -19.06 0.99 -1.47
CA PHE A 49 -18.25 0.85 -0.24
C PHE A 49 -17.55 2.15 0.13
N GLY A 50 -17.03 2.91 -0.85
CA GLY A 50 -16.41 4.21 -0.60
C GLY A 50 -17.34 5.22 0.04
N THR A 51 -18.59 5.33 -0.45
CA THR A 51 -19.59 6.24 0.13
C THR A 51 -19.99 5.82 1.54
N ILE A 52 -20.18 4.52 1.80
CA ILE A 52 -20.42 4.01 3.16
C ILE A 52 -19.26 4.38 4.09
N CYS A 53 -18.01 4.20 3.65
CA CYS A 53 -16.84 4.59 4.43
C CYS A 53 -16.80 6.10 4.72
N VAL A 54 -17.11 6.95 3.74
CA VAL A 54 -17.16 8.41 3.93
C VAL A 54 -18.23 8.80 4.94
N VAL A 55 -19.42 8.20 4.84
CA VAL A 55 -20.51 8.45 5.80
C VAL A 55 -20.09 8.00 7.21
N LEU A 56 -19.47 6.83 7.34
CA LEU A 56 -18.94 6.35 8.62
C LEU A 56 -17.88 7.28 9.20
N VAL A 57 -16.96 7.78 8.37
CA VAL A 57 -15.93 8.74 8.78
C VAL A 57 -16.58 10.01 9.33
N ILE A 58 -17.55 10.58 8.62
CA ILE A 58 -18.24 11.81 9.06
C ILE A 58 -18.98 11.61 10.39
N LEU A 59 -19.58 10.43 10.60
CA LEU A 59 -20.34 10.14 11.82
C LEU A 59 -19.45 9.77 13.03
N ILE A 60 -18.32 9.08 12.80
CA ILE A 60 -17.48 8.50 13.86
C ILE A 60 -16.30 9.42 14.20
N ILE A 61 -15.69 10.06 13.22
CA ILE A 61 -14.49 10.88 13.42
C ILE A 61 -14.93 12.31 13.75
N ARG A 62 -14.84 12.64 15.04
CA ARG A 62 -14.94 14.02 15.50
C ARG A 62 -13.60 14.70 15.31
N GLU A 63 -13.57 15.76 14.51
CA GLU A 63 -12.37 16.56 14.29
C GLU A 63 -11.87 17.13 15.63
N PRO A 64 -10.64 16.81 16.06
CA PRO A 64 -10.04 17.44 17.23
C PRO A 64 -9.65 18.89 16.90
N GLU A 65 -9.68 19.77 17.90
CA GLU A 65 -9.24 21.17 17.72
C GLU A 65 -7.78 21.22 17.23
N ARG A 66 -7.58 21.98 16.16
CA ARG A 66 -6.31 22.08 15.44
C ARG A 66 -5.26 22.73 16.35
N GLY A 67 -4.30 21.93 16.83
CA GLY A 67 -3.19 22.38 17.69
C GLY A 67 -3.11 21.72 19.07
N GLU A 68 -4.09 20.90 19.47
CA GLU A 68 -4.02 20.19 20.76
C GLU A 68 -2.89 19.14 20.81
N ALA A 69 -2.54 18.51 19.67
CA ALA A 69 -1.45 17.54 19.60
C ALA A 69 -0.06 18.18 19.84
N GLU A 70 0.10 19.44 19.44
CA GLU A 70 1.31 20.26 19.62
C GLU A 70 1.41 20.80 21.05
N THR A 71 0.28 21.18 21.65
CA THR A 71 0.23 21.71 23.03
C THR A 71 0.40 20.59 24.07
N ALA A 72 -0.16 19.40 23.82
CA ALA A 72 -0.14 18.25 24.72
C ALA A 72 1.23 17.56 24.83
N THR A 73 2.10 17.68 23.83
CA THR A 73 3.43 17.03 23.81
C THR A 73 4.54 17.88 24.44
N GLY A 74 4.21 19.07 24.98
CA GLY A 74 5.25 20.02 25.43
C GLY A 74 6.10 20.54 24.26
N ALA A 75 5.61 20.40 23.03
CA ALA A 75 6.28 20.82 21.80
C ALA A 75 6.27 22.35 21.61
N THR A 76 5.94 23.14 22.64
CA THR A 76 6.34 24.55 22.71
C THR A 76 7.85 24.73 22.59
N ALA A 77 8.66 23.69 22.86
CA ALA A 77 10.09 23.66 22.57
C ALA A 77 10.44 23.17 21.14
N ALA A 78 9.58 22.38 20.49
CA ALA A 78 9.76 21.92 19.11
C ALA A 78 9.17 22.89 18.07
N ASN A 79 8.47 23.93 18.51
CA ASN A 79 8.11 25.12 17.72
C ASN A 79 9.32 25.99 17.33
N ARG A 80 10.56 25.50 17.56
CA ARG A 80 11.76 25.99 16.88
C ARG A 80 12.08 25.18 15.62
N ILE A 81 11.08 24.60 14.97
CA ILE A 81 11.15 24.41 13.52
C ILE A 81 10.80 25.79 12.97
N GLU A 82 11.82 26.65 12.84
CA GLU A 82 11.67 27.87 12.05
C GLU A 82 11.09 27.47 10.70
N ALA A 83 10.15 28.26 10.17
CA ALA A 83 9.59 28.04 8.85
C ALA A 83 10.72 28.22 7.81
N THR A 84 11.50 27.17 7.61
CA THR A 84 12.54 27.11 6.60
C THR A 84 11.86 27.13 5.24
N SER A 85 12.49 27.79 4.28
CA SER A 85 12.00 27.78 2.90
C SER A 85 11.97 26.33 2.41
N TYR A 86 10.85 25.89 1.80
CA TYR A 86 10.69 24.54 1.23
C TYR A 86 11.88 24.11 0.36
N TRP A 87 12.50 25.06 -0.35
CA TRP A 87 13.67 24.82 -1.18
C TRP A 87 14.92 24.46 -0.36
N SER A 88 15.10 25.10 0.80
CA SER A 88 16.20 24.79 1.72
C SER A 88 16.09 23.35 2.24
N ASP A 89 14.88 22.91 2.55
CA ASP A 89 14.64 21.55 3.05
C ASP A 89 14.87 20.49 1.98
N ILE A 90 14.45 20.73 0.74
CA ILE A 90 14.71 19.82 -0.38
C ILE A 90 16.21 19.67 -0.62
N VAL A 91 16.96 20.78 -0.60
CA VAL A 91 18.42 20.77 -0.78
C VAL A 91 19.10 20.03 0.39
N ALA A 92 18.66 20.27 1.62
CA ALA A 92 19.20 19.57 2.80
C ALA A 92 18.93 18.06 2.76
N LEU A 93 17.76 17.63 2.29
CA LEU A 93 17.43 16.22 2.08
C LEU A 93 18.31 15.57 1.01
N LEU A 94 18.55 16.27 -0.11
CA LEU A 94 19.40 15.77 -1.20
C LEU A 94 20.89 15.72 -0.83
N GLN A 95 21.35 16.55 0.11
CA GLN A 95 22.72 16.49 0.63
C GLN A 95 22.96 15.27 1.52
N THR A 96 21.90 14.70 2.09
CA THR A 96 22.00 13.51 2.95
C THR A 96 22.22 12.26 2.09
N ARG A 97 23.46 11.80 1.97
CA ARG A 97 23.83 10.64 1.12
C ARG A 97 23.01 9.38 1.41
N THR A 98 22.75 9.08 2.67
CA THR A 98 21.93 7.93 3.09
C THR A 98 20.49 8.02 2.58
N TYR A 99 19.92 9.23 2.56
CA TYR A 99 18.57 9.46 2.03
C TYR A 99 18.52 9.22 0.52
N VAL A 100 19.50 9.74 -0.22
CA VAL A 100 19.60 9.57 -1.67
C VAL A 100 19.81 8.09 -2.02
N SER A 101 20.74 7.40 -1.37
CA SER A 101 21.00 5.98 -1.63
C SER A 101 19.79 5.11 -1.30
N ALA A 102 19.08 5.38 -0.20
CA ALA A 102 17.87 4.65 0.17
C ALA A 102 16.74 4.88 -0.84
N THR A 103 16.57 6.11 -1.32
CA THR A 103 15.54 6.46 -2.31
C THR A 103 15.80 5.78 -3.66
N ILE A 104 17.06 5.76 -4.11
CA ILE A 104 17.45 5.07 -5.34
C ILE A 104 17.26 3.55 -5.19
N ALA A 105 17.71 2.96 -4.08
CA ALA A 105 17.54 1.54 -3.81
C ALA A 105 16.06 1.14 -3.79
N PHE A 106 15.22 1.93 -3.11
CA PHE A 106 13.78 1.71 -3.07
C PHE A 106 13.13 1.81 -4.45
N THR A 107 13.52 2.80 -5.26
CA THR A 107 13.03 2.96 -6.63
C THR A 107 13.42 1.76 -7.50
N ALA A 108 14.67 1.27 -7.38
CA ALA A 108 15.14 0.10 -8.11
C ALA A 108 14.41 -1.19 -7.70
N VAL A 109 14.09 -1.34 -6.41
CA VAL A 109 13.29 -2.46 -5.88
C VAL A 109 11.86 -2.40 -6.42
N ILE A 110 11.19 -1.24 -6.36
CA ILE A 110 9.85 -1.08 -6.95
C ILE A 110 9.86 -1.36 -8.45
N PHE A 111 10.86 -0.84 -9.17
CA PHE A 111 10.98 -1.06 -10.61
C PHE A 111 11.09 -2.55 -10.96
N SER A 112 11.95 -3.28 -10.23
CA SER A 112 12.12 -4.72 -10.41
C SER A 112 10.82 -5.47 -10.12
N MET A 113 10.14 -5.12 -9.02
CA MET A 113 8.86 -5.74 -8.66
C MET A 113 7.74 -5.45 -9.67
N MET A 114 7.66 -4.22 -10.19
CA MET A 114 6.68 -3.86 -11.22
C MET A 114 6.92 -4.62 -12.53
N SER A 115 8.20 -4.77 -12.91
CA SER A 115 8.58 -5.59 -14.07
C SER A 115 8.11 -7.04 -13.89
N LEU A 116 8.38 -7.66 -12.73
CA LEU A 116 7.92 -9.02 -12.45
C LEU A 116 6.39 -9.14 -12.43
N SER A 117 5.67 -8.13 -11.93
CA SER A 117 4.21 -8.16 -11.92
C SER A 117 3.61 -8.11 -13.33
N TRP A 118 4.27 -7.43 -14.27
CA TRP A 118 3.82 -7.35 -15.66
C TRP A 118 4.16 -8.62 -16.45
N TRP A 119 5.39 -9.13 -16.30
CA TRP A 119 5.89 -10.27 -17.08
C TRP A 119 5.63 -11.65 -16.42
N GLY A 120 5.38 -11.68 -15.11
CA GLY A 120 5.19 -12.91 -14.33
C GLY A 120 4.01 -13.77 -14.80
N PRO A 121 2.82 -13.20 -15.05
CA PRO A 121 1.69 -14.02 -15.51
C PRO A 121 1.93 -14.61 -16.90
N MET A 122 2.60 -13.87 -17.77
CA MET A 122 2.96 -14.33 -19.12
C MET A 122 3.95 -15.49 -19.07
N SER A 123 4.98 -15.42 -18.22
CA SER A 123 5.96 -16.50 -18.09
C SER A 123 5.36 -17.78 -17.50
N VAL A 124 4.45 -17.66 -16.52
CA VAL A 124 3.72 -18.81 -15.95
C VAL A 124 2.79 -19.46 -16.98
N CYS A 125 2.04 -18.66 -17.75
CA CYS A 125 1.17 -19.19 -18.81
C CYS A 125 2.00 -19.92 -19.88
N LEU A 126 3.14 -19.34 -20.28
CA LEU A 126 4.04 -19.97 -21.24
C LEU A 126 4.63 -21.29 -20.70
N ALA A 127 5.08 -21.31 -19.43
CA ALA A 127 5.59 -22.52 -18.79
C ALA A 127 4.53 -23.63 -18.72
N PHE A 128 3.28 -23.27 -18.41
CA PHE A 128 2.16 -24.21 -18.39
C PHE A 128 1.83 -24.76 -19.78
N ALA A 129 1.82 -23.90 -20.81
CA ALA A 129 1.62 -24.33 -22.20
C ALA A 129 2.69 -25.32 -22.66
N MET A 130 3.97 -25.05 -22.35
CA MET A 130 5.08 -25.93 -22.69
C MET A 130 4.98 -27.29 -22.00
N ASN A 131 4.61 -27.33 -20.71
CA ASN A 131 4.45 -28.58 -19.97
C ASN A 131 3.32 -29.46 -20.56
N ASN A 132 2.22 -28.83 -20.97
CA ASN A 132 1.06 -29.52 -21.54
C ASN A 132 1.13 -29.71 -23.07
N LYS A 133 2.26 -29.38 -23.72
CA LYS A 133 2.45 -29.44 -25.18
C LYS A 133 1.36 -28.71 -25.99
N LEU A 134 0.85 -27.59 -25.47
CA LEU A 134 -0.15 -26.76 -26.15
C LEU A 134 0.53 -25.83 -27.17
N ASN A 135 -0.16 -25.58 -28.28
CA ASN A 135 0.39 -24.81 -29.40
C ASN A 135 0.16 -23.28 -29.25
N SER A 136 -0.79 -22.87 -28.40
CA SER A 136 -1.05 -21.47 -28.05
C SER A 136 -1.30 -21.30 -26.55
N THR A 137 -0.95 -20.12 -26.02
CA THR A 137 -1.27 -19.71 -24.65
C THR A 137 -2.76 -19.44 -24.44
N ASP A 138 -3.55 -19.36 -25.52
CA ASP A 138 -5.00 -19.11 -25.48
C ASP A 138 -5.84 -20.35 -25.13
N ASP A 139 -5.25 -21.54 -25.24
CA ASP A 139 -5.90 -22.82 -24.89
C ASP A 139 -5.96 -23.03 -23.37
N ILE A 140 -5.28 -22.18 -22.60
CA ILE A 140 -5.27 -22.21 -21.14
C ILE A 140 -6.58 -21.61 -20.62
N ASN A 141 -7.15 -22.23 -19.58
CA ASN A 141 -8.34 -21.72 -18.92
C ASN A 141 -8.13 -20.26 -18.45
N LYS A 142 -8.96 -19.34 -18.97
CA LYS A 142 -8.94 -17.90 -18.66
C LYS A 142 -9.05 -17.61 -17.15
N GLN A 143 -9.70 -18.48 -16.41
CA GLN A 143 -9.88 -18.36 -14.96
C GLN A 143 -8.56 -18.60 -14.21
N THR A 144 -7.77 -19.58 -14.66
CA THR A 144 -6.45 -19.88 -14.12
C THR A 144 -5.45 -18.76 -14.46
N GLN A 145 -5.52 -18.21 -15.67
CA GLN A 145 -4.72 -17.05 -16.09
C GLN A 145 -5.01 -15.82 -15.21
N ALA A 146 -6.28 -15.53 -14.94
CA ALA A 146 -6.68 -14.43 -14.06
C ALA A 146 -6.20 -14.65 -12.61
N GLN A 147 -6.21 -15.88 -12.10
CA GLN A 147 -5.67 -16.19 -10.77
C GLN A 147 -4.17 -15.91 -10.68
N TYR A 148 -3.37 -16.28 -11.67
CA TYR A 148 -1.92 -16.01 -11.64
C TYR A 148 -1.59 -14.51 -11.72
N VAL A 149 -2.32 -13.75 -12.55
CA VAL A 149 -2.22 -12.28 -12.59
C VAL A 149 -2.55 -11.67 -11.23
N SER A 150 -3.65 -12.13 -10.62
CA SER A 150 -4.12 -11.63 -9.34
C SER A 150 -3.17 -11.97 -8.19
N LEU A 151 -2.56 -13.16 -8.20
CA LEU A 151 -1.58 -13.59 -7.18
C LEU A 151 -0.27 -12.81 -7.27
N ALA A 152 0.20 -12.51 -8.50
CA ALA A 152 1.39 -11.68 -8.73
C ALA A 152 1.20 -10.25 -8.20
N LEU A 153 0.02 -9.66 -8.41
CA LEU A 153 -0.34 -8.33 -7.90
C LEU A 153 -0.50 -8.31 -6.37
N MET A 154 -1.03 -9.37 -5.77
CA MET A 154 -1.10 -9.51 -4.30
C MET A 154 0.30 -9.58 -3.67
N CYS A 155 1.21 -10.38 -4.22
CA CYS A 155 2.58 -10.47 -3.73
C CYS A 155 3.31 -9.11 -3.81
N PHE A 156 3.06 -8.33 -4.87
CA PHE A 156 3.60 -6.96 -5.00
C PHE A 156 3.17 -6.05 -3.84
N GLN A 157 1.89 -6.08 -3.47
CA GLN A 157 1.33 -5.25 -2.40
C GLN A 157 1.90 -5.66 -1.02
N ILE A 158 1.95 -6.97 -0.73
CA ILE A 158 2.44 -7.51 0.54
C ILE A 158 3.93 -7.18 0.74
N ILE A 159 4.76 -7.28 -0.30
CA ILE A 159 6.20 -7.01 -0.20
C ILE A 159 6.46 -5.51 -0.03
N THR A 160 5.69 -4.65 -0.70
CA THR A 160 5.81 -3.18 -0.53
C THR A 160 5.43 -2.75 0.89
N GLN A 161 4.42 -3.39 1.49
CA GLN A 161 4.04 -3.18 2.89
C GLN A 161 5.07 -3.71 3.88
N ALA A 162 5.59 -4.92 3.66
CA ALA A 162 6.67 -5.48 4.48
C ALA A 162 7.93 -4.59 4.45
N PHE A 163 8.24 -3.97 3.31
CA PHE A 163 9.38 -3.07 3.20
C PHE A 163 9.14 -1.71 3.89
N HIS A 164 7.92 -1.18 3.82
CA HIS A 164 7.55 0.04 4.54
C HIS A 164 7.62 -0.15 6.07
N GLU A 165 7.17 -1.30 6.57
CA GLU A 165 7.34 -1.71 7.98
C GLU A 165 8.82 -1.83 8.35
N THR A 166 9.64 -2.47 7.51
CA THR A 166 11.08 -2.62 7.74
C THR A 166 11.80 -1.26 7.81
N MET A 167 11.42 -0.29 6.99
CA MET A 167 11.97 1.07 7.03
C MET A 167 11.56 1.84 8.29
N ASN A 168 10.32 1.66 8.77
CA ASN A 168 9.87 2.25 10.04
C ASN A 168 10.61 1.64 11.23
N VAL A 169 10.88 0.33 11.21
CA VAL A 169 11.70 -0.35 12.23
C VAL A 169 13.15 0.10 12.17
N LEU A 170 13.75 0.26 10.98
CA LEU A 170 15.11 0.80 10.83
C LEU A 170 15.23 2.24 11.35
N ARG A 171 14.21 3.09 11.18
CA ARG A 171 14.17 4.42 11.79
C ARG A 171 14.12 4.37 13.32
N LEU A 172 13.41 3.41 13.90
CA LEU A 172 13.36 3.23 15.35
C LEU A 172 14.69 2.72 15.93
N THR A 173 15.42 1.89 15.19
CA THR A 173 16.73 1.36 15.62
C THR A 173 17.88 2.37 15.49
N PHE A 174 17.80 3.34 14.57
CA PHE A 174 18.82 4.39 14.42
C PHE A 174 18.61 5.62 15.33
N TYR A 175 17.48 5.71 16.04
CA TYR A 175 17.16 6.79 16.99
C TYR A 175 17.21 6.36 18.47
N LEU A 176 17.67 5.14 18.75
CA LEU A 176 18.07 4.63 20.07
C LEU A 176 19.59 4.43 20.08
#